data_AF-A0A842XR53-F1
#
_entry.id   AF-A0A842XR53-F1
#
_cell.length_a   1.000
_cell.length_b   1.000
_cell.length_c   1.000
_cell.angle_alpha   90.00
_cell.angle_beta   90.00
_cell.angle_gamma   90.00
#
_symmetry.space_group_name_H-M   'P 1'
#
loop_
_entity.id
_entity.type
_entity.pdbx_description
1 polymer ?
#
loop_
_entity_poly.entity_id
_entity_poly.type
_entity_poly.pdbx_seq_one_letter_code
_entity_poly.pdbx_strand_id
1 'polypeptide(L)'
;MEVMMLLVYDQPGVMQRVMGEFTRKRINVETIVVGKCEMPERARIVLSVTDKEKAHGVLEHLRALQEVIEADIVDSDRHEAYAIMQGKQGICRVTGTVEEVEALVMKSQPKRYIEAMNAI
;
A
#
# COMPACT_ATOMS: atom_id res chain seq x y z
N MET A 1 7.19 2.48 -9.64
CA MET A 1 6.29 1.98 -8.60
C MET A 1 5.27 1.04 -9.20
N GLU A 2 5.00 -0.09 -8.54
CA GLU A 2 3.84 -0.97 -8.77
C GLU A 2 3.00 -1.02 -7.51
N VAL A 3 1.68 -1.16 -7.68
CA VAL A 3 0.73 -1.28 -6.57
C VAL A 3 0.09 -2.64 -6.63
N MET A 4 0.16 -3.36 -5.51
CA MET A 4 -0.46 -4.65 -5.34
C MET A 4 -1.60 -4.53 -4.33
N MET A 5 -2.73 -5.12 -4.66
CA MET A 5 -3.86 -5.28 -3.75
C MET A 5 -4.06 -6.76 -3.47
N LEU A 6 -4.18 -7.09 -2.19
CA LEU A 6 -4.41 -8.44 -1.72
C LEU A 6 -5.70 -8.49 -0.92
N LEU A 7 -6.50 -9.53 -1.14
CA LEU A 7 -7.56 -9.96 -0.24
C LEU A 7 -7.02 -11.10 0.63
N VAL A 8 -7.07 -10.94 1.95
CA VAL A 8 -6.49 -11.89 2.90
C VAL A 8 -7.43 -12.23 4.05
N TYR A 9 -7.12 -13.30 4.78
CA TYR A 9 -7.75 -13.60 6.07
C TYR A 9 -7.34 -12.55 7.12
N ASP A 10 -8.29 -12.04 7.91
CA ASP A 10 -7.99 -11.12 9.03
C ASP A 10 -7.62 -11.92 10.29
N GLN A 11 -6.40 -12.47 10.30
CA GLN A 11 -5.91 -13.36 11.36
C GLN A 11 -4.47 -13.04 11.78
N PRO A 12 -4.08 -13.37 13.02
CA PRO A 12 -2.70 -13.20 13.48
C PRO A 12 -1.67 -13.92 12.57
N GLY A 13 -0.57 -13.23 12.26
CA GLY A 13 0.55 -13.78 11.49
C GLY A 13 0.43 -13.63 9.96
N VAL A 14 -0.74 -13.28 9.43
CA VAL A 14 -0.96 -13.08 7.99
C VAL A 14 -0.02 -12.01 7.42
N MET A 15 0.03 -10.84 8.07
CA MET A 15 0.93 -9.74 7.67
C MET A 15 2.40 -10.15 7.65
N GLN A 16 2.84 -10.92 8.65
CA GLN A 16 4.23 -11.39 8.72
C GLN A 16 4.57 -12.33 7.57
N ARG A 17 3.64 -13.22 7.18
CA ARG A 17 3.83 -14.14 6.06
C ARG A 17 3.88 -13.41 4.73
N VAL A 18 2.96 -12.46 4.49
CA VAL A 18 2.94 -11.60 3.30
C VAL A 18 4.26 -10.81 3.19
N MET A 19 4.69 -10.14 4.26
CA MET A 19 5.97 -9.39 4.27
C MET A 19 7.22 -10.27 4.14
N GLY A 20 7.12 -11.55 4.51
CA GLY A 20 8.17 -12.54 4.32
C GLY A 20 8.55 -12.75 2.86
N GLU A 21 7.59 -12.67 1.93
CA GLU A 21 7.86 -12.79 0.49
C GLU A 21 8.74 -11.65 -0.04
N PHE A 22 8.43 -10.41 0.37
CA PHE A 22 9.21 -9.23 0.01
C PHE A 22 10.62 -9.28 0.61
N THR A 23 10.72 -9.71 1.87
CA THR A 23 12.00 -9.82 2.60
C THR A 23 12.94 -10.83 1.92
N ARG A 24 12.43 -12.02 1.54
CA ARG A 24 13.22 -13.06 0.85
C ARG A 24 13.81 -12.58 -0.47
N LYS A 25 13.06 -11.76 -1.21
CA LYS A 25 13.46 -11.24 -2.52
C LYS A 25 14.16 -9.88 -2.45
N ARG A 26 14.41 -9.36 -1.23
CA ARG A 26 15.06 -8.07 -0.97
C ARG A 26 14.36 -6.91 -1.70
N ILE A 27 13.03 -6.91 -1.66
CA ILE A 27 12.22 -5.85 -2.23
C ILE A 27 11.80 -4.88 -1.13
N ASN A 28 11.99 -3.59 -1.38
CA ASN A 28 11.51 -2.56 -0.49
C ASN A 28 10.03 -2.29 -0.74
N VAL A 29 9.21 -2.39 0.32
CA VAL A 29 7.82 -1.94 0.32
C VAL A 29 7.83 -0.47 0.71
N GLU A 30 7.33 0.40 -0.17
CA GLU A 30 7.32 1.85 0.07
C GLU A 30 6.15 2.25 0.98
N THR A 31 4.97 1.73 0.68
CA THR A 31 3.77 1.99 1.48
C THR A 31 2.99 0.71 1.71
N ILE A 32 2.32 0.66 2.86
CA ILE A 32 1.46 -0.45 3.25
C ILE A 32 0.22 0.12 3.92
N VAL A 33 -0.93 -0.19 3.35
CA VAL A 33 -2.23 0.14 3.91
C VAL A 33 -2.98 -1.16 4.13
N VAL A 34 -3.53 -1.34 5.33
CA VAL A 34 -4.30 -2.53 5.68
C VAL A 34 -5.56 -2.10 6.38
N GLY A 35 -6.68 -2.69 5.97
CA GLY A 35 -7.97 -2.40 6.59
C GLY A 35 -8.93 -3.57 6.45
N LYS A 36 -9.94 -3.56 7.32
CA LYS A 36 -11.12 -4.41 7.13
C LYS A 36 -11.77 -4.05 5.80
N CYS A 37 -12.33 -5.06 5.15
CA CYS A 37 -13.01 -4.88 3.88
C CYS A 37 -14.50 -5.26 4.01
N GLU A 38 -15.19 -5.22 2.88
CA GLU A 38 -16.60 -5.56 2.74
C GLU A 38 -16.94 -7.00 3.15
N MET A 39 -15.94 -7.88 3.24
CA MET A 39 -16.11 -9.29 3.62
C MET A 39 -15.79 -9.50 5.11
N PRO A 40 -16.68 -10.14 5.89
CA PRO A 40 -16.40 -10.49 7.29
C PRO A 40 -15.15 -11.36 7.44
N GLU A 41 -14.36 -11.12 8.49
CA GLU A 41 -13.14 -11.87 8.79
C GLU A 41 -12.08 -11.86 7.67
N ARG A 42 -12.12 -10.81 6.84
CA ARG A 42 -11.17 -10.53 5.76
C ARG A 42 -10.62 -9.11 5.86
N ALA A 43 -9.47 -8.91 5.26
CA ALA A 43 -8.82 -7.61 5.14
C ALA A 43 -8.30 -7.40 3.72
N ARG A 44 -8.22 -6.13 3.32
CA ARG A 44 -7.47 -5.71 2.12
C ARG A 44 -6.13 -5.17 2.54
N ILE A 45 -5.08 -5.60 1.85
CA ILE A 45 -3.73 -5.05 1.96
C ILE A 45 -3.41 -4.38 0.63
N VAL A 46 -3.05 -3.11 0.67
CA VAL A 46 -2.49 -2.40 -0.47
C VAL A 46 -1.01 -2.13 -0.20
N LEU A 47 -0.17 -2.53 -1.14
CA LEU A 47 1.29 -2.41 -1.05
C LEU A 47 1.81 -1.68 -2.26
N SER A 48 2.72 -0.72 -2.06
CA SER A 48 3.50 -0.17 -3.17
C SER A 48 4.95 -0.61 -3.10
N VAL A 49 5.54 -0.91 -4.27
CA VAL A 49 6.95 -1.32 -4.39
C VAL A 49 7.66 -0.55 -5.50
N THR A 50 8.96 -0.32 -5.31
CA THR A 50 9.79 0.37 -6.32
C THR A 50 10.14 -0.51 -7.51
N ASP A 51 10.39 -1.80 -7.29
CA ASP A 51 10.97 -2.73 -8.26
C ASP A 51 9.88 -3.45 -9.07
N LYS A 52 9.56 -2.91 -10.26
CA LYS A 52 8.51 -3.43 -11.15
C LYS A 52 8.80 -4.84 -11.67
N GLU A 53 10.07 -5.13 -11.98
CA GLU A 53 10.46 -6.41 -12.56
C GLU A 53 10.26 -7.54 -11.54
N LYS A 54 10.62 -7.29 -10.27
CA LYS A 54 10.44 -8.28 -9.21
C LYS A 54 9.02 -8.33 -8.65
N ALA A 55 8.20 -7.29 -8.84
CA ALA A 55 6.82 -7.24 -8.37
C ALA A 55 5.98 -8.42 -8.89
N HIS A 56 6.05 -8.69 -10.19
CA HIS A 56 5.36 -9.82 -10.82
C HIS A 56 5.80 -11.17 -10.24
N GLY A 57 7.10 -11.33 -9.99
CA GLY A 57 7.63 -12.52 -9.36
C GLY A 57 7.10 -12.70 -7.93
N VAL A 58 7.00 -11.61 -7.15
CA VAL A 58 6.38 -11.67 -5.81
C VAL A 58 4.91 -12.02 -5.87
N LEU A 59 4.16 -11.45 -6.82
CA LEU A 59 2.73 -11.66 -6.95
C LEU A 59 2.37 -13.14 -7.02
N GLU A 60 3.08 -13.92 -7.82
CA GLU A 60 2.86 -15.36 -7.93
C GLU A 60 3.15 -16.11 -6.62
N HIS A 61 4.13 -15.66 -5.84
CA HIS A 61 4.40 -16.27 -4.54
C HIS A 61 3.36 -15.87 -3.48
N LEU A 62 2.84 -14.64 -3.55
CA LEU A 62 1.74 -14.20 -2.69
C LEU A 62 0.50 -15.04 -2.94
N ARG A 63 0.15 -15.32 -4.22
CA ARG A 63 -0.96 -16.19 -4.61
C ARG A 63 -0.82 -17.62 -4.09
N ALA A 64 0.40 -18.08 -3.81
CA ALA A 64 0.67 -19.41 -3.26
C ALA A 64 0.53 -19.48 -1.72
N LEU A 65 0.41 -18.35 -1.02
CA LEU A 65 0.20 -18.34 0.43
C LEU A 65 -1.23 -18.74 0.77
N GLN A 66 -1.41 -19.62 1.75
CA GLN A 66 -2.75 -20.06 2.18
C GLN A 66 -3.61 -18.92 2.72
N GLU A 67 -2.97 -17.87 3.24
CA GLU A 67 -3.63 -16.71 3.81
C GLU A 67 -4.09 -15.68 2.77
N VAL A 68 -3.63 -15.81 1.53
CA VAL A 68 -3.97 -14.91 0.44
C VAL A 68 -5.07 -15.55 -0.39
N ILE A 69 -6.17 -14.82 -0.55
CA ILE A 69 -7.35 -15.27 -1.29
C ILE A 69 -7.26 -14.78 -2.73
N GLU A 70 -6.84 -13.53 -2.89
CA GLU A 70 -6.66 -12.85 -4.17
C GLU A 70 -5.46 -11.90 -4.03
N ALA A 71 -4.70 -11.76 -5.12
CA ALA A 71 -3.60 -10.82 -5.19
C ALA A 71 -3.42 -10.39 -6.64
N ASP A 72 -3.48 -9.08 -6.87
CA ASP A 72 -3.37 -8.48 -8.20
C ASP A 72 -2.57 -7.20 -8.19
N ILE A 73 -2.02 -6.85 -9.35
CA ILE A 73 -1.44 -5.54 -9.61
C ILE A 73 -2.59 -4.62 -10.04
N VAL A 74 -2.63 -3.42 -9.46
CA VAL A 74 -3.67 -2.43 -9.74
C VAL A 74 -3.14 -1.40 -10.73
N ASP A 75 -3.94 -1.11 -11.75
CA ASP A 75 -3.69 -0.05 -12.72
C ASP A 75 -3.61 1.34 -12.09
N SER A 76 -2.84 2.24 -12.71
CA SER A 76 -2.53 3.56 -12.16
C SER A 76 -3.73 4.50 -12.02
N ASP A 77 -4.79 4.27 -12.79
CA ASP A 77 -6.03 5.06 -12.74
C ASP A 77 -6.83 4.83 -11.45
N ARG A 78 -6.56 3.74 -10.74
CA ARG A 78 -7.19 3.37 -9.46
C ARG A 78 -6.31 3.65 -8.26
N HIS A 79 -5.15 4.31 -8.45
CA HIS A 79 -4.26 4.68 -7.36
C HIS A 79 -4.77 5.95 -6.69
N GLU A 80 -4.92 5.89 -5.37
CA GLU A 80 -5.21 7.05 -4.53
C GLU A 80 -4.08 7.24 -3.53
N ALA A 81 -3.85 8.47 -3.10
CA ALA A 81 -2.87 8.77 -2.08
C ALA A 81 -3.52 9.46 -0.88
N TYR A 82 -2.92 9.24 0.28
CA TYR A 82 -3.28 9.91 1.52
C TYR A 82 -2.02 10.42 2.22
N ALA A 83 -2.00 11.71 2.55
CA ALA A 83 -0.93 12.32 3.30
C ALA A 83 -1.45 13.01 4.57
N ILE A 84 -0.72 12.82 5.68
CA ILE A 84 -0.86 13.59 6.91
C ILE A 84 0.41 14.43 7.06
N MET A 85 0.24 15.74 7.15
CA MET A 85 1.36 16.67 7.26
C MET A 85 1.19 17.63 8.44
N GLN A 86 2.31 17.96 9.10
CA GLN A 86 2.34 18.96 10.16
C GLN A 86 2.43 20.36 9.55
N GLY A 87 1.30 21.07 9.56
CA GLY A 87 1.20 22.46 9.13
C GLY A 87 1.47 23.46 10.26
N LYS A 88 1.49 24.76 9.91
CA LYS A 88 1.72 25.86 10.88
C LYS A 88 0.62 25.99 11.93
N GLN A 89 -0.61 25.58 11.60
CA GLN A 89 -1.80 25.72 12.45
C GLN A 89 -2.31 24.38 13.02
N GLY A 90 -1.58 23.28 12.78
CA GLY A 90 -2.01 21.94 13.21
C GLY A 90 -1.76 20.87 12.15
N ILE A 91 -2.48 19.75 12.25
CA ILE A 91 -2.36 18.61 11.34
C ILE A 91 -3.25 18.86 10.12
N CYS A 92 -2.65 18.85 8.93
CA CYS A 92 -3.34 18.88 7.65
C CYS A 92 -3.43 17.45 7.10
N ARG A 93 -4.58 17.09 6.52
CA ARG A 93 -4.83 15.79 5.90
C ARG A 93 -5.24 16.04 4.46
N VAL A 94 -4.67 15.27 3.55
CA VAL A 94 -4.92 15.39 2.12
C VAL A 94 -5.18 14.01 1.55
N THR A 95 -6.23 13.89 0.75
CA THR A 95 -6.64 12.70 0.01
C THR A 95 -6.91 13.12 -1.42
N GLY A 96 -6.50 12.32 -2.39
CA GLY A 96 -6.73 12.61 -3.81
C GLY A 96 -5.97 11.65 -4.69
N THR A 97 -5.76 12.04 -5.95
CA THR A 97 -4.84 11.29 -6.82
C THR A 97 -3.42 11.39 -6.29
N VAL A 98 -2.56 10.48 -6.72
CA VAL A 98 -1.14 10.48 -6.35
C VAL A 98 -0.49 11.83 -6.71
N GLU A 99 -0.75 12.34 -7.91
CA GLU A 99 -0.18 13.60 -8.38
C GLU A 99 -0.67 14.81 -7.58
N GLU A 100 -1.96 14.83 -7.22
CA GLU A 100 -2.53 15.92 -6.42
C GLU A 100 -1.92 15.97 -5.02
N VAL A 101 -1.78 14.81 -4.37
CA VAL A 101 -1.22 14.70 -3.03
C VAL A 101 0.26 15.08 -3.04
N GLU A 102 1.04 14.55 -3.97
CA GLU A 102 2.45 14.89 -4.14
C GLU A 102 2.63 16.40 -4.35
N ALA A 103 1.84 17.02 -5.24
CA ALA A 103 1.90 18.45 -5.50
C ALA A 103 1.60 19.28 -4.24
N LEU A 104 0.63 18.86 -3.43
CA LEU A 104 0.27 19.54 -2.18
C LEU A 104 1.33 19.39 -1.09
N VAL A 105 1.93 18.22 -0.97
CA VAL A 105 3.07 17.97 -0.05
C VAL A 105 4.25 18.84 -0.45
N MET A 106 4.62 18.85 -1.74
CA MET A 106 5.72 19.68 -2.26
C MET A 106 5.48 21.17 -2.04
N LYS A 107 4.26 21.66 -2.31
CA LYS A 107 3.89 23.07 -2.13
C LYS A 107 3.90 23.49 -0.66
N SER A 108 3.47 22.59 0.23
CA SER A 108 3.35 22.90 1.67
C SER A 108 4.70 22.88 2.40
N GLN A 109 5.72 22.22 1.82
CA GLN A 109 7.04 21.98 2.42
C GLN A 109 6.96 21.70 3.93
N PRO A 110 6.16 20.70 4.35
CA PRO A 110 5.95 20.46 5.77
C PRO A 110 7.23 19.95 6.42
N LYS A 111 7.47 20.34 7.67
CA LYS A 111 8.62 19.84 8.44
C LYS A 111 8.55 18.34 8.70
N ARG A 112 7.33 17.79 8.77
CA ARG A 112 7.03 16.36 8.97
C ARG A 112 5.77 15.99 8.21
N TYR A 113 5.78 14.86 7.54
CA TYR A 113 4.61 14.25 6.94
C TYR A 113 4.75 12.73 6.86
N ILE A 114 3.63 12.05 6.71
CA ILE A 114 3.54 10.66 6.31
C ILE A 114 2.61 10.60 5.11
N GLU A 115 2.96 9.77 4.15
CA GLU A 115 2.21 9.53 2.94
C GLU A 115 2.07 8.02 2.74
N ALA A 116 0.90 7.59 2.31
CA ALA A 116 0.62 6.21 1.98
C ALA A 116 -0.21 6.17 0.71
N MET A 117 0.02 5.14 -0.10
CA MET A 117 -0.76 4.92 -1.30
C MET A 117 -1.78 3.83 -1.06
N ASN A 118 -2.95 4.01 -1.66
CA ASN A 118 -4.09 3.12 -1.60
C ASN A 118 -4.57 2.80 -3.01
N ALA A 119 -5.41 1.78 -3.11
CA ALA A 119 -6.00 1.35 -4.36
C ALA A 119 -7.32 0.64 -4.06
N ILE A 120 -8.36 0.92 -4.85
CA ILE A 120 -9.68 0.28 -4.74
C ILE A 120 -10.16 -0.21 -6.09
#